data_AF-A0A4R7KR35-F1
#
_entry.id   AF-A0A4R7KR35-F1
#
_cell.length_a   1.000
_cell.length_b   1.000
_cell.length_c   1.000
_cell.angle_alpha   90.00
_cell.angle_beta   90.00
_cell.angle_gamma   90.00
#
_symmetry.space_group_name_H-M   'P 1'
#
loop_
_entity.id
_entity.type
_entity.pdbx_description
1 polymer ?
#
loop_
_entity_poly.entity_id
_entity_poly.type
_entity_poly.pdbx_seq_one_letter_code
_entity_poly.pdbx_strand_id
1 'polypeptide(L)'
;MQKVFAVFILAILLTSCSKSNLIEKDDHKEVYKENLLYRVPGDFDGDEKNENFYVFYDKTGIPMLKVIDDDSKNYVIKLNKRFNNCTTYAVDIDMDNREEILLYTIDDCIKKVYAFSFNDGFLYELLSPEIFSEAVEFKQTKRGYVIECGNLRKEIETSDKLYLNFYSTDFDYSGSNIYFISEGSITSSENCTLFILTIIYKIDSSGKIDFMDIKISSLDTNP
;
A
#
# COMPACT_ATOMS: atom_id res chain seq x y z
N MET A 1 3.67 -56.83 -3.79
CA MET A 1 2.66 -55.86 -3.33
C MET A 1 3.38 -54.71 -2.66
N GLN A 2 3.33 -53.54 -3.28
CA GLN A 2 4.04 -52.33 -2.88
C GLN A 2 3.52 -51.83 -1.52
N LYS A 3 4.41 -51.60 -0.56
CA LYS A 3 4.11 -50.80 0.63
C LYS A 3 4.42 -49.34 0.28
N VAL A 4 3.38 -48.52 0.38
CA VAL A 4 3.34 -47.13 -0.02
C VAL A 4 4.25 -46.28 0.87
N PHE A 5 5.01 -45.43 0.21
CA PHE A 5 5.77 -44.29 0.72
C PHE A 5 4.93 -43.43 1.68
N ALA A 6 5.47 -43.12 2.86
CA ALA A 6 5.11 -41.92 3.59
C ALA A 6 6.39 -41.12 3.81
N VAL A 7 6.74 -40.36 2.76
CA VAL A 7 7.74 -39.31 2.82
C VAL A 7 7.16 -38.20 3.68
N PHE A 8 7.68 -38.04 4.89
CA PHE A 8 7.51 -36.84 5.71
C PHE A 8 8.37 -35.73 5.08
N ILE A 9 7.92 -35.18 3.94
CA ILE A 9 8.34 -33.83 3.58
C ILE A 9 7.47 -32.92 4.45
N LEU A 10 8.00 -32.59 5.61
CA LEU A 10 7.57 -31.42 6.37
C LEU A 10 7.88 -30.23 5.46
N ALA A 11 6.93 -29.87 4.60
CA ALA A 11 6.97 -28.64 3.83
C ALA A 11 6.85 -27.49 4.84
N ILE A 12 8.00 -27.08 5.33
CA ILE A 12 8.23 -25.78 5.94
C ILE A 12 7.88 -24.76 4.85
N LEU A 13 6.58 -24.42 4.78
CA LEU A 13 6.09 -23.22 4.13
C LEU A 13 6.55 -22.05 5.00
N LEU A 14 7.86 -21.74 4.91
CA LEU A 14 8.34 -20.40 5.20
C LEU A 14 7.71 -19.52 4.11
N THR A 15 6.57 -18.94 4.44
CA THR A 15 6.04 -17.77 3.77
C THR A 15 7.17 -16.77 3.69
N SER A 16 7.67 -16.55 2.48
CA SER A 16 8.67 -15.55 2.19
C SER A 16 8.04 -14.17 2.39
N CYS A 17 7.99 -13.67 3.62
CA CYS A 17 8.19 -12.25 3.83
C CYS A 17 9.53 -11.93 3.15
N SER A 18 9.51 -11.10 2.13
CA SER A 18 10.70 -10.50 1.58
C SER A 18 11.35 -9.65 2.67
N LYS A 19 12.13 -10.29 3.55
CA LYS A 19 13.08 -9.60 4.41
C LYS A 19 14.18 -9.08 3.51
N SER A 20 14.07 -7.81 3.16
CA SER A 20 15.17 -7.04 2.61
C SER A 20 16.34 -7.16 3.59
N ASN A 21 17.42 -7.84 3.20
CA ASN A 21 18.64 -7.83 4.00
C ASN A 21 19.14 -6.39 4.10
N LEU A 22 19.12 -5.82 5.31
CA LEU A 22 19.72 -4.54 5.63
C LEU A 22 21.23 -4.65 5.41
N ILE A 23 21.75 -3.82 4.51
CA ILE A 23 23.19 -3.56 4.47
C ILE A 23 23.42 -2.49 5.53
N GLU A 24 23.94 -2.88 6.69
CA GLU A 24 24.54 -1.96 7.64
C GLU A 24 25.67 -1.23 6.91
N LYS A 25 25.45 0.06 6.62
CA LYS A 25 26.50 0.94 6.13
C LYS A 25 26.79 1.94 7.23
N ASP A 26 28.02 1.87 7.76
CA ASP A 26 28.73 2.94 8.47
C ASP A 26 28.97 4.14 7.53
N ASP A 27 27.88 4.70 7.02
CA ASP A 27 27.90 5.89 6.22
C ASP A 27 26.99 6.88 6.94
N HIS A 28 27.61 7.74 7.74
CA HIS A 28 27.15 9.11 8.00
C HIS A 28 27.05 9.92 6.69
N LYS A 29 26.59 9.30 5.59
CA LYS A 29 26.43 9.93 4.29
C LYS A 29 25.39 11.00 4.44
N GLU A 30 25.93 12.21 4.54
CA GLU A 30 25.39 13.44 4.02
C GLU A 30 24.21 13.12 3.10
N VAL A 31 23.00 13.40 3.59
CA VAL A 31 21.88 13.63 2.70
C VAL A 31 22.36 14.80 1.84
N TYR A 32 22.82 14.52 0.62
CA TYR A 32 23.19 15.55 -0.34
C TYR A 32 21.99 16.49 -0.39
N LYS A 33 22.15 17.73 0.12
CA LYS A 33 21.06 18.70 0.26
C LYS A 33 20.27 18.90 -1.04
N GLU A 34 20.87 18.58 -2.18
CA GLU A 34 20.31 18.71 -3.52
C GLU A 34 19.34 17.58 -3.92
N ASN A 35 19.27 16.46 -3.19
CA ASN A 35 18.40 15.32 -3.51
C ASN A 35 17.32 15.02 -2.47
N LEU A 36 17.22 15.84 -1.41
CA LEU A 36 16.18 15.71 -0.39
C LEU A 36 14.86 16.29 -0.91
N LEU A 37 13.81 15.48 -0.91
CA LEU A 37 12.45 15.92 -1.27
C LEU A 37 11.72 16.45 -0.05
N TYR A 38 11.71 15.66 1.03
CA TYR A 38 10.99 16.01 2.25
C TYR A 38 11.72 15.53 3.49
N ARG A 39 11.58 16.31 4.56
CA ARG A 39 11.88 15.91 5.93
C ARG A 39 10.56 15.99 6.70
N VAL A 40 10.13 14.87 7.28
CA VAL A 40 8.88 14.76 8.03
C VAL A 40 9.22 14.43 9.47
N PRO A 41 8.90 15.31 10.43
CA PRO A 41 8.95 14.97 11.84
C PRO A 41 7.75 14.11 12.20
N GLY A 42 7.95 13.13 13.08
CA GLY A 42 6.87 12.31 13.64
C GLY A 42 7.38 11.39 14.75
N ASP A 43 6.47 10.87 15.55
CA ASP A 43 6.74 9.89 16.63
C ASP A 43 6.55 8.48 16.08
N PHE A 44 7.60 7.91 15.49
CA PHE A 44 7.49 6.66 14.74
C PHE A 44 7.69 5.43 15.61
N ASP A 45 8.25 5.57 16.81
CA ASP A 45 8.47 4.46 17.74
C ASP A 45 7.55 4.50 18.99
N GLY A 46 6.78 5.57 19.16
CA GLY A 46 5.74 5.71 20.19
C GLY A 46 6.30 6.17 21.54
N ASP A 47 7.46 6.82 21.54
CA ASP A 47 8.15 7.27 22.76
C ASP A 47 7.83 8.73 23.14
N GLU A 48 6.87 9.35 22.44
CA GLU A 48 6.44 10.75 22.56
C GLU A 48 7.54 11.77 22.16
N LYS A 49 8.60 11.36 21.48
CA LYS A 49 9.57 12.24 20.81
C LYS A 49 9.41 12.16 19.30
N ASN A 50 9.84 13.23 18.63
CA ASN A 50 9.77 13.30 17.17
C ASN A 50 11.13 12.91 16.57
N GLU A 51 11.17 11.83 15.81
CA GLU A 51 12.30 11.50 14.94
C GLU A 51 12.14 12.26 13.61
N ASN A 52 13.11 12.04 12.70
CA ASN A 52 13.05 12.60 11.37
C ASN A 52 13.10 11.53 10.31
N PHE A 53 12.05 11.54 9.50
CA PHE A 53 11.97 10.77 8.28
C PHE A 53 12.41 11.61 7.09
N TYR A 54 13.14 11.00 6.18
CA TYR A 54 13.68 11.66 4.98
C TYR A 54 13.23 10.92 3.73
N VAL A 55 12.65 11.66 2.79
CA VAL A 55 12.34 11.19 1.44
C VAL A 55 13.34 11.85 0.49
N PHE A 56 14.11 11.07 -0.26
CA PHE A 56 15.17 11.59 -1.13
C PHE A 56 15.37 10.71 -2.37
N TYR A 57 16.01 11.25 -3.39
CA TYR A 57 16.44 10.46 -4.55
C TYR A 57 17.86 9.90 -4.36
N ASP A 58 18.06 8.64 -4.71
CA ASP A 58 19.39 8.06 -4.83
C ASP A 58 20.15 8.62 -6.06
N LYS A 59 21.43 8.28 -6.20
CA LYS A 59 22.26 8.75 -7.33
C LYS A 59 21.75 8.31 -8.71
N THR A 60 20.83 7.35 -8.76
CA THR A 60 20.21 6.84 -9.99
C THR A 60 18.83 7.46 -10.26
N GLY A 61 18.39 8.37 -9.38
CA GLY A 61 17.08 9.01 -9.43
C GLY A 61 15.95 8.13 -8.90
N ILE A 62 16.25 7.09 -8.11
CA ILE A 62 15.21 6.24 -7.51
C ILE A 62 14.89 6.78 -6.11
N PRO A 63 13.60 7.01 -5.80
CA PRO A 63 13.17 7.37 -4.46
C PRO A 63 13.61 6.38 -3.39
N MET A 64 14.06 6.95 -2.27
CA MET A 64 14.47 6.27 -1.07
C MET A 64 13.84 6.93 0.14
N LEU A 65 13.58 6.11 1.15
CA LEU A 65 13.09 6.53 2.46
C LEU A 65 14.15 6.22 3.50
N LYS A 66 14.33 7.13 4.46
CA LYS A 66 15.30 6.99 5.54
C LYS A 66 14.76 7.49 6.88
N VAL A 67 14.97 6.71 7.93
CA VAL A 67 14.81 7.12 9.34
C VAL A 67 16.16 7.21 9.99
N ILE A 68 16.33 8.17 10.89
CA ILE A 68 17.43 8.24 11.83
C ILE A 68 16.84 8.10 13.23
N ASP A 69 17.20 7.05 13.95
CA ASP A 69 16.74 6.84 15.33
C ASP A 69 17.54 7.69 16.34
N ASP A 70 17.12 7.66 17.59
CA ASP A 70 17.75 8.37 18.71
C ASP A 70 19.21 7.94 18.95
N ASP A 71 19.58 6.70 18.60
CA ASP A 71 20.95 6.18 18.65
C ASP A 71 21.79 6.61 17.43
N SER A 72 21.27 7.46 16.55
CA SER A 72 21.88 7.86 15.27
C SER A 72 22.08 6.72 14.27
N LYS A 73 21.40 5.59 14.45
CA LYS A 73 21.32 4.51 13.46
C LYS A 73 20.44 4.94 12.29
N ASN A 74 20.82 4.51 11.10
CA ASN A 74 20.19 4.92 9.86
C ASN A 74 19.49 3.73 9.21
N TYR A 75 18.16 3.81 9.09
CA TYR A 75 17.33 2.78 8.46
C TYR A 75 16.87 3.28 7.12
N VAL A 76 17.03 2.47 6.07
CA VAL A 76 16.83 2.92 4.69
C VAL A 76 16.12 1.86 3.86
N ILE A 77 15.01 2.24 3.21
CA ILE A 77 14.31 1.39 2.24
C ILE A 77 14.31 2.06 0.86
N LYS A 78 14.59 1.24 -0.16
CA LYS A 78 14.46 1.64 -1.56
C LYS A 78 13.04 1.31 -2.01
N LEU A 79 12.31 2.31 -2.48
CA LEU A 79 10.91 2.13 -2.86
C LEU A 79 10.74 1.29 -4.12
N ASN A 80 11.80 1.06 -4.90
CA ASN A 80 11.78 0.31 -6.16
C ASN A 80 10.70 0.78 -7.17
N LYS A 81 10.16 1.98 -6.95
CA LYS A 81 9.19 2.67 -7.79
C LYS A 81 9.75 4.03 -8.14
N ARG A 82 9.58 4.44 -9.39
CA ARG A 82 9.89 5.81 -9.81
C ARG A 82 8.59 6.60 -9.82
N PHE A 83 8.57 7.70 -9.08
CA PHE A 83 7.56 8.72 -9.17
C PHE A 83 8.25 10.06 -9.38
N ASN A 84 7.58 10.97 -10.08
CA ASN A 84 8.16 12.28 -10.40
C ASN A 84 7.98 13.28 -9.26
N ASN A 85 6.83 13.23 -8.59
CA ASN A 85 6.45 14.11 -7.51
C ASN A 85 5.82 13.30 -6.38
N CYS A 86 6.09 13.70 -5.15
CA CYS A 86 5.37 13.19 -3.99
C CYS A 86 5.03 14.31 -3.01
N THR A 87 4.12 14.02 -2.08
CA THR A 87 3.96 14.71 -0.80
C THR A 87 3.94 13.67 0.30
N THR A 88 4.19 14.06 1.54
CA THR A 88 4.31 13.09 2.63
C THR A 88 3.85 13.68 3.95
N TYR A 89 3.32 12.81 4.82
CA TYR A 89 2.77 13.12 6.12
C TYR A 89 3.13 12.00 7.10
N ALA A 90 3.34 12.36 8.37
CA ALA A 90 3.38 11.42 9.48
C ALA A 90 2.00 11.42 10.15
N VAL A 91 1.43 10.25 10.38
CA VAL A 91 0.12 10.09 11.01
C VAL A 91 -0.04 8.65 11.50
N ASP A 92 -0.56 8.48 12.71
CA ASP A 92 -0.95 7.19 13.28
C ASP A 92 -2.21 6.67 12.57
N ILE A 93 -2.02 5.82 11.54
CA ILE A 93 -3.12 5.35 10.68
C ILE A 93 -3.82 4.12 11.21
N ASP A 94 -3.15 3.36 12.09
CA ASP A 94 -3.63 2.10 12.61
C ASP A 94 -4.03 2.14 14.10
N MET A 95 -3.90 3.34 14.70
CA MET A 95 -4.27 3.72 16.05
C MET A 95 -3.49 2.98 17.15
N ASP A 96 -2.21 2.71 16.89
CA ASP A 96 -1.32 2.04 17.83
C ASP A 96 -0.46 3.00 18.69
N ASN A 97 -0.65 4.32 18.52
CA ASN A 97 0.14 5.42 19.09
C ASN A 97 1.53 5.59 18.50
N ARG A 98 1.78 5.05 17.32
CA ARG A 98 2.98 5.34 16.52
C ARG A 98 2.53 5.89 15.19
N GLU A 99 3.28 6.86 14.69
CA GLU A 99 2.96 7.46 13.40
C GLU A 99 3.54 6.62 12.26
N GLU A 100 2.76 6.47 11.19
CA GLU A 100 3.24 5.96 9.91
C GLU A 100 3.61 7.10 8.97
N ILE A 101 4.55 6.82 8.07
CA ILE A 101 4.76 7.67 6.91
C ILE A 101 3.79 7.32 5.81
N LEU A 102 2.95 8.28 5.48
CA LEU A 102 2.20 8.29 4.24
C LEU A 102 2.99 9.03 3.16
N LEU A 103 3.08 8.41 1.99
CA LEU A 103 3.68 8.97 0.79
C LEU A 103 2.62 9.00 -0.30
N TYR A 104 2.26 10.21 -0.73
CA TYR A 104 1.33 10.47 -1.81
C TYR A 104 2.10 10.72 -3.08
N THR A 105 1.81 9.97 -4.14
CA THR A 105 2.39 10.22 -5.47
C THR A 105 1.29 10.48 -6.48
N ILE A 106 1.62 11.28 -7.48
CA ILE A 106 0.77 11.49 -8.65
C ILE A 106 1.60 11.15 -9.87
N ASP A 107 1.30 10.01 -10.49
CA ASP A 107 1.96 9.53 -11.69
C ASP A 107 0.89 9.33 -12.77
N ASP A 108 1.04 9.95 -13.94
CA ASP A 108 0.06 9.86 -15.04
C ASP A 108 -1.39 10.17 -14.61
N CYS A 109 -1.57 11.21 -13.78
CA CYS A 109 -2.84 11.60 -13.17
C CYS A 109 -3.47 10.56 -12.22
N ILE A 110 -2.75 9.49 -11.88
CA ILE A 110 -3.16 8.48 -10.91
C ILE A 110 -2.60 8.85 -9.54
N LYS A 111 -3.49 9.07 -8.57
CA LYS A 111 -3.11 9.29 -7.17
C LYS A 111 -2.84 7.95 -6.50
N LYS A 112 -1.69 7.82 -5.86
CA LYS A 112 -1.28 6.61 -5.13
C LYS A 112 -0.88 6.97 -3.72
N VAL A 113 -1.20 6.10 -2.79
CA VAL A 113 -0.76 6.19 -1.40
C VAL A 113 0.11 4.98 -1.10
N TYR A 114 1.22 5.26 -0.46
CA TYR A 114 2.06 4.25 0.18
C TYR A 114 2.10 4.57 1.68
N ALA A 115 2.06 3.53 2.52
CA ALA A 115 2.16 3.67 3.97
C ALA A 115 3.32 2.82 4.47
N PHE A 116 4.17 3.40 5.32
CA PHE A 116 5.32 2.74 5.91
C PHE A 116 5.33 2.93 7.42
N SER A 117 5.58 1.84 8.15
CA SER A 117 5.73 1.86 9.61
C SER A 117 7.17 1.58 9.99
N PHE A 118 7.63 2.18 11.09
CA PHE A 118 8.92 1.91 11.69
C PHE A 118 8.70 1.14 12.99
N ASN A 119 9.24 -0.07 13.08
CA ASN A 119 9.08 -0.89 14.28
C ASN A 119 10.32 -1.76 14.50
N ASP A 120 10.75 -1.91 15.74
CA ASP A 120 11.88 -2.76 16.15
C ASP A 120 13.17 -2.52 15.34
N GLY A 121 13.42 -1.28 14.90
CA GLY A 121 14.58 -0.95 14.06
C GLY A 121 14.44 -1.43 12.60
N PHE A 122 13.23 -1.54 12.08
CA PHE A 122 12.96 -1.90 10.69
C PHE A 122 11.87 -1.01 10.09
N LEU A 123 12.00 -0.71 8.80
CA LEU A 123 10.96 -0.06 8.00
C LEU A 123 10.16 -1.12 7.23
N TYR A 124 8.85 -1.09 7.41
CA TYR A 124 7.90 -2.00 6.77
C TYR A 124 6.95 -1.24 5.85
N GLU A 125 6.64 -1.80 4.69
CA GLU A 125 5.57 -1.30 3.83
C GLU A 125 4.24 -1.92 4.27
N LEU A 126 3.31 -1.09 4.75
CA LEU A 126 1.96 -1.50 5.17
C LEU A 126 0.97 -1.43 4.01
N LEU A 127 1.11 -0.41 3.17
CA LEU A 127 0.25 -0.17 2.02
C LEU A 127 1.09 0.24 0.81
N SER A 128 0.82 -0.38 -0.32
CA SER A 128 1.22 0.06 -1.64
C SER A 128 0.10 -0.28 -2.63
N PRO A 129 0.07 0.35 -3.82
CA PRO A 129 -0.89 -0.01 -4.87
C PRO A 129 -0.88 -1.51 -5.20
N GLU A 130 0.29 -2.16 -5.13
CA GLU A 130 0.44 -3.60 -5.32
C GLU A 130 -0.20 -4.41 -4.19
N ILE A 131 0.14 -4.14 -2.94
CA ILE A 131 -0.44 -4.83 -1.76
C ILE A 131 -1.96 -4.69 -1.77
N PHE A 132 -2.48 -3.49 -2.04
CA PHE A 132 -3.91 -3.26 -2.14
C PHE A 132 -4.55 -4.04 -3.31
N SER A 133 -3.94 -4.00 -4.50
CA SER A 133 -4.48 -4.71 -5.67
C SER A 133 -4.49 -6.22 -5.48
N GLU A 134 -3.49 -6.79 -4.79
CA GLU A 134 -3.45 -8.22 -4.46
C GLU A 134 -4.54 -8.62 -3.46
N ALA A 135 -4.99 -7.69 -2.61
CA ALA A 135 -6.05 -7.91 -1.64
C ALA A 135 -7.47 -7.82 -2.24
N VAL A 136 -7.61 -7.40 -3.51
CA VAL A 136 -8.90 -7.31 -4.22
C VAL A 136 -8.98 -8.37 -5.30
N GLU A 137 -9.92 -9.29 -5.17
CA GLU A 137 -10.19 -10.32 -6.16
C GLU A 137 -11.25 -9.84 -7.16
N PHE A 138 -10.92 -9.89 -8.45
CA PHE A 138 -11.85 -9.63 -9.54
C PHE A 138 -11.98 -10.85 -10.44
N LYS A 139 -13.09 -11.60 -10.30
CA LYS A 139 -13.25 -12.93 -10.89
C LYS A 139 -14.45 -12.99 -11.84
N GLN A 140 -14.24 -13.54 -13.02
CA GLN A 140 -15.33 -13.84 -13.94
C GLN A 140 -16.14 -15.06 -13.45
N THR A 141 -17.46 -14.96 -13.56
CA THR A 141 -18.42 -16.03 -13.28
C THR A 141 -19.29 -16.31 -14.50
N LYS A 142 -20.19 -17.29 -14.41
CA LYS A 142 -21.15 -17.60 -15.49
C LYS A 142 -22.13 -16.46 -15.80
N ARG A 143 -22.36 -15.55 -14.86
CA ARG A 143 -23.37 -14.47 -14.99
C ARG A 143 -22.75 -13.07 -15.14
N GLY A 144 -21.42 -12.96 -15.09
CA GLY A 144 -20.71 -11.69 -15.12
C GLY A 144 -19.47 -11.73 -14.24
N TYR A 145 -19.32 -10.80 -13.30
CA TYR A 145 -18.12 -10.67 -12.46
C TYR A 145 -18.47 -10.57 -10.98
N VAL A 146 -17.54 -11.03 -10.16
CA VAL A 146 -17.56 -10.90 -8.70
C VAL A 146 -16.32 -10.11 -8.28
N ILE A 147 -16.54 -9.13 -7.40
CA ILE A 147 -15.50 -8.40 -6.70
C ILE A 147 -15.55 -8.84 -5.23
N GLU A 148 -14.44 -9.35 -4.73
CA GLU A 148 -14.27 -9.82 -3.35
C GLU A 148 -13.07 -9.12 -2.72
N CYS A 149 -13.25 -8.58 -1.51
CA CYS A 149 -12.14 -8.10 -0.68
C CYS A 149 -12.47 -8.35 0.80
N GLY A 150 -11.63 -9.12 1.48
CA GLY A 150 -11.95 -9.65 2.81
C GLY A 150 -13.27 -10.43 2.81
N ASN A 151 -14.21 -10.02 3.67
CA ASN A 151 -15.55 -10.61 3.76
C ASN A 151 -16.60 -9.93 2.87
N LEU A 152 -16.21 -8.88 2.14
CA LEU A 152 -17.11 -8.11 1.29
C LEU A 152 -17.19 -8.69 -0.11
N ARG A 153 -18.39 -8.65 -0.69
CA ARG A 153 -18.67 -9.24 -1.99
C ARG A 153 -19.70 -8.43 -2.76
N LYS A 154 -19.40 -8.12 -4.02
CA LYS A 154 -20.32 -7.48 -4.97
C LYS A 154 -20.31 -8.22 -6.30
N GLU A 155 -21.46 -8.26 -6.96
CA GLU A 155 -21.61 -8.88 -8.28
C GLU A 155 -22.01 -7.84 -9.31
N ILE A 156 -21.50 -8.00 -10.53
CA ILE A 156 -21.93 -7.27 -11.71
C ILE A 156 -22.44 -8.31 -12.71
N GLU A 157 -23.75 -8.30 -12.97
CA GLU A 157 -24.34 -9.15 -14.01
C GLU A 157 -24.08 -8.53 -15.38
N THR A 158 -23.35 -9.23 -16.24
CA THR A 158 -23.08 -8.80 -17.62
C THR A 158 -22.56 -9.96 -18.46
N SER A 159 -22.73 -9.86 -19.77
CA SER A 159 -22.05 -10.72 -20.76
C SER A 159 -20.70 -10.17 -21.21
N ASP A 160 -20.44 -8.89 -20.95
CA ASP A 160 -19.25 -8.20 -21.45
C ASP A 160 -17.99 -8.66 -20.73
N LYS A 161 -16.86 -8.63 -21.46
CA LYS A 161 -15.55 -8.80 -20.84
C LYS A 161 -15.14 -7.50 -20.13
N LEU A 162 -15.00 -7.58 -18.81
CA LEU A 162 -14.66 -6.45 -17.97
C LEU A 162 -13.18 -6.49 -17.51
N TYR A 163 -12.64 -5.30 -17.27
CA TYR A 163 -11.30 -5.07 -16.70
C TYR A 163 -11.40 -4.10 -15.54
N LEU A 164 -10.71 -4.38 -14.44
CA LEU A 164 -10.63 -3.52 -13.26
C LEU A 164 -9.30 -2.76 -13.27
N ASN A 165 -9.35 -1.45 -13.08
CA ASN A 165 -8.17 -0.59 -12.91
C ASN A 165 -8.40 0.40 -11.77
N PHE A 166 -7.49 0.46 -10.80
CA PHE A 166 -7.48 1.51 -9.77
C PHE A 166 -6.76 2.75 -10.26
N TYR A 167 -7.31 3.94 -9.98
CA TYR A 167 -6.77 5.21 -10.44
C TYR A 167 -6.60 6.26 -9.32
N SER A 168 -7.15 6.01 -8.13
CA SER A 168 -6.98 6.91 -7.00
C SER A 168 -6.96 6.12 -5.70
N THR A 169 -6.12 6.55 -4.77
CA THR A 169 -6.30 6.25 -3.35
C THR A 169 -6.13 7.56 -2.60
N ASP A 170 -7.06 7.83 -1.70
CA ASP A 170 -7.04 8.97 -0.79
C ASP A 170 -7.40 8.46 0.62
N PHE A 171 -7.42 9.35 1.60
CA PHE A 171 -7.83 9.03 2.96
C PHE A 171 -8.70 10.13 3.53
N ASP A 172 -9.57 9.74 4.46
CA ASP A 172 -10.47 10.65 5.16
C ASP A 172 -10.57 10.29 6.64
N TYR A 173 -10.95 11.27 7.45
CA TYR A 173 -11.14 11.12 8.88
C TYR A 173 -12.64 11.01 9.18
N SER A 174 -13.02 9.96 9.91
CA SER A 174 -14.38 9.86 10.45
C SER A 174 -14.31 9.56 11.95
N GLY A 175 -14.52 10.61 12.74
CA GLY A 175 -14.22 10.59 14.17
C GLY A 175 -12.70 10.54 14.40
N SER A 176 -12.25 9.59 15.20
CA SER A 176 -10.82 9.32 15.45
C SER A 176 -10.20 8.33 14.46
N ASN A 177 -11.01 7.70 13.60
CA ASN A 177 -10.53 6.66 12.69
C ASN A 177 -10.11 7.27 11.36
N ILE A 178 -9.04 6.73 10.79
CA ILE A 178 -8.60 7.03 9.43
C ILE A 178 -9.08 5.91 8.51
N TYR A 179 -9.69 6.33 7.40
CA TYR A 179 -10.17 5.42 6.37
C TYR A 179 -9.50 5.76 5.05
N PHE A 180 -9.05 4.75 4.34
CA PHE A 180 -8.58 4.85 2.98
C PHE A 180 -9.73 4.62 2.02
N ILE A 181 -9.75 5.40 0.94
CA ILE A 181 -10.75 5.37 -0.12
C ILE A 181 -9.99 5.14 -1.42
N SER A 182 -10.06 3.92 -1.94
CA SER A 182 -9.50 3.61 -3.26
C SER A 182 -10.60 3.62 -4.30
N GLU A 183 -10.37 4.37 -5.38
CA GLU A 183 -11.26 4.45 -6.52
C GLU A 183 -10.67 3.74 -7.73
N GLY A 184 -11.54 3.03 -8.44
CA GLY A 184 -11.22 2.33 -9.65
C GLY A 184 -12.34 2.40 -10.67
N SER A 185 -12.02 1.95 -11.87
CA SER A 185 -12.96 1.82 -12.98
C SER A 185 -13.05 0.37 -13.39
N ILE A 186 -14.26 -0.05 -13.73
CA ILE A 186 -14.51 -1.34 -14.34
C ILE A 186 -15.02 -1.06 -15.74
N THR A 187 -14.22 -1.43 -16.73
CA THR A 187 -14.46 -1.07 -18.13
C THR A 187 -14.70 -2.30 -18.99
N SER A 188 -15.68 -2.19 -19.89
CA SER A 188 -15.85 -3.13 -21.02
C SER A 188 -15.00 -2.66 -22.20
N SER A 189 -14.23 -3.57 -22.80
CA SER A 189 -13.49 -3.27 -24.04
C SER A 189 -14.40 -3.09 -25.26
N GLU A 190 -15.66 -3.53 -25.17
CA GLU A 190 -16.57 -3.64 -26.32
C GLU A 190 -17.66 -2.55 -26.33
N ASN A 191 -18.17 -2.17 -25.16
CA ASN A 191 -19.36 -1.29 -25.07
C ASN A 191 -19.15 0.00 -24.25
N CYS A 192 -17.90 0.34 -23.89
CA CYS A 192 -17.60 1.53 -23.06
C CYS A 192 -18.39 1.59 -21.75
N THR A 193 -18.94 0.46 -21.26
CA THR A 193 -19.59 0.41 -19.96
C THR A 193 -18.56 0.74 -18.91
N LEU A 194 -18.86 1.75 -18.10
CA LEU A 194 -17.99 2.26 -17.06
C LEU A 194 -18.74 2.20 -15.74
N PHE A 195 -18.29 1.29 -14.87
CA PHE A 195 -18.65 1.36 -13.47
C PHE A 195 -17.53 2.05 -12.71
N ILE A 196 -17.90 2.91 -11.77
CA ILE A 196 -16.98 3.42 -10.77
C ILE A 196 -17.05 2.48 -9.57
N LEU A 197 -15.89 2.01 -9.16
CA LEU A 197 -15.67 1.19 -7.98
C LEU A 197 -15.06 2.07 -6.89
N THR A 198 -15.67 2.09 -5.72
CA THR A 198 -15.09 2.71 -4.52
C THR A 198 -14.96 1.63 -3.45
N ILE A 199 -13.75 1.44 -2.93
CA ILE A 199 -13.47 0.54 -1.81
C ILE A 199 -13.02 1.39 -0.63
N ILE A 200 -13.69 1.21 0.51
CA ILE A 200 -13.36 1.87 1.77
C ILE A 200 -12.73 0.84 2.68
N TYR A 201 -11.57 1.14 3.25
CA TYR A 201 -10.83 0.25 4.13
C TYR A 201 -10.06 1.04 5.19
N LYS A 202 -9.55 0.36 6.19
CA LYS A 202 -8.61 0.88 7.17
C LYS A 202 -7.45 -0.08 7.33
N ILE A 203 -6.39 0.35 7.99
CA ILE A 203 -5.31 -0.53 8.42
C ILE A 203 -5.51 -0.76 9.92
N ASP A 204 -5.49 -2.02 10.35
CA ASP A 204 -5.57 -2.36 11.78
C ASP A 204 -4.19 -2.31 12.43
N SER A 205 -4.13 -2.28 13.76
CA SER A 205 -2.89 -2.22 14.55
C SER A 205 -1.95 -3.44 14.37
N SER A 206 -2.30 -4.39 13.49
CA SER A 206 -1.42 -5.47 13.07
C SER A 206 -0.82 -5.22 11.67
N GLY A 207 -1.06 -4.04 11.10
CA GLY A 207 -0.66 -3.65 9.77
C GLY A 207 -1.49 -4.28 8.66
N LYS A 208 -2.69 -4.82 8.96
CA LYS A 208 -3.53 -5.51 7.95
C LYS A 208 -4.65 -4.63 7.44
N ILE A 209 -4.98 -4.78 6.16
CA ILE A 209 -6.10 -4.10 5.52
C ILE A 209 -7.42 -4.74 5.98
N ASP A 210 -8.27 -3.94 6.61
CA ASP A 210 -9.65 -4.29 6.99
C ASP A 210 -10.64 -3.56 6.08
N PHE A 211 -11.38 -4.31 5.27
CA PHE A 211 -12.30 -3.77 4.26
C PHE A 211 -13.66 -3.44 4.88
N MET A 212 -14.07 -2.18 4.74
CA MET A 212 -15.27 -1.63 5.38
C MET A 212 -16.47 -1.59 4.43
N ASP A 213 -16.26 -1.23 3.16
CA ASP A 213 -17.34 -1.17 2.15
C ASP A 213 -16.82 -1.32 0.72
N ILE A 214 -17.69 -1.80 -0.18
CA ILE A 214 -17.49 -1.79 -1.64
C ILE A 214 -18.73 -1.17 -2.27
N LYS A 215 -18.56 -0.07 -3.00
CA LYS A 215 -19.61 0.59 -3.77
C LYS A 215 -19.32 0.49 -5.26
N ILE A 216 -20.36 0.19 -6.03
CA ILE A 216 -20.32 0.16 -7.49
C ILE A 216 -21.44 1.06 -7.98
N SER A 217 -21.10 2.06 -8.80
CA SER A 217 -22.07 2.93 -9.45
C SER A 217 -21.89 2.88 -10.96
N SER A 218 -22.97 2.67 -11.71
CA SER A 218 -22.95 2.88 -13.16
C SER A 218 -22.87 4.37 -13.45
N LEU A 219 -22.00 4.76 -14.37
CA LEU A 219 -22.18 6.01 -15.07
C LEU A 219 -23.21 5.74 -16.17
N ASP A 220 -24.46 6.15 -15.93
CA ASP A 220 -25.49 6.10 -16.96
C ASP A 220 -25.06 7.02 -18.12
N THR A 221 -24.49 6.44 -19.17
CA THR A 221 -24.28 7.13 -20.43
C THR A 221 -25.60 7.14 -21.21
N ASN A 222 -26.60 7.88 -20.71
CA ASN A 222 -27.76 8.24 -21.52
C ASN A 222 -27.66 9.74 -21.87
N PRO A 223 -27.48 10.12 -23.15
CA PRO A 223 -27.83 11.44 -23.63
C PRO A 223 -29.35 11.68 -23.61
#